data_AF-A0A6J4V112-F1
#
_entry.id   AF-A0A6J4V112-F1
#
_cell.length_a   1.000
_cell.length_b   1.000
_cell.length_c   1.000
_cell.angle_alpha   90.00
_cell.angle_beta   90.00
_cell.angle_gamma   90.00
#
_symmetry.space_group_name_H-M   'P 1'
#
loop_
_entity.id
_entity.type
_entity.pdbx_description
1 polymer ?
#
loop_
_entity_poly.entity_id
_entity_poly.type
_entity_poly.pdbx_seq_one_letter_code
_entity_poly.pdbx_strand_id
1 'polypeptide(L)'
;MPTYVQPIAQHRDHPERLLLRGADGRIYVWSGDDPAGSPREIDRAVARWMLAGARLRRIPGPRVWFHAADLPLADAAATVSGDGAR
;
A
#
# COMPACT_ATOMS: atom_id res chain seq x y z
N MET A 1 -0.08 -7.16 14.90
CA MET A 1 -0.05 -6.13 13.83
C MET A 1 1.39 -5.63 13.73
N PRO A 2 1.97 -5.51 12.53
CA PRO A 2 3.38 -5.15 12.38
C PRO A 2 3.60 -3.67 12.77
N THR A 3 4.63 -3.39 13.57
CA THR A 3 5.04 -2.01 13.90
C THR A 3 5.77 -1.36 12.75
N TYR A 4 6.66 -2.12 12.10
CA TYR A 4 7.44 -1.66 10.95
C TYR A 4 7.19 -2.54 9.74
N VAL A 5 7.06 -1.89 8.59
CA VAL A 5 6.76 -2.53 7.31
C VAL A 5 7.62 -1.95 6.20
N GLN A 6 7.89 -2.76 5.19
CA GLN A 6 8.63 -2.38 4.01
C GLN A 6 7.72 -2.49 2.78
N PRO A 7 7.48 -1.40 2.03
CA PRO A 7 6.76 -1.44 0.77
C PRO A 7 7.50 -2.33 -0.25
N ILE A 8 6.81 -3.35 -0.75
CA ILE A 8 7.36 -4.26 -1.76
C ILE A 8 6.73 -4.09 -3.15
N ALA A 9 5.50 -3.59 -3.20
CA ALA A 9 4.85 -3.14 -4.41
C ALA A 9 3.80 -2.07 -4.09
N GLN A 10 3.43 -1.29 -5.09
CA GLN A 10 2.43 -0.24 -5.01
C GLN A 10 1.40 -0.43 -6.13
N HIS A 11 0.14 -0.13 -5.87
CA HIS A 11 -0.87 -0.11 -6.92
C HIS A 11 -0.57 1.02 -7.92
N ARG A 12 -0.75 0.75 -9.21
CA ARG A 12 -0.42 1.72 -10.27
C ARG A 12 -1.31 2.96 -10.23
N ASP A 13 -2.60 2.76 -9.99
CA ASP A 13 -3.61 3.82 -10.06
C ASP A 13 -4.01 4.38 -8.68
N HIS A 14 -3.52 3.75 -7.60
CA HIS A 14 -3.91 4.04 -6.22
C HIS A 14 -2.63 4.07 -5.37
N PRO A 15 -1.87 5.17 -5.37
CA PRO A 15 -0.53 5.22 -4.77
C PRO A 15 -0.54 4.99 -3.25
N GLU A 16 -1.66 5.21 -2.58
CA GLU A 16 -1.89 4.87 -1.18
C GLU A 16 -1.95 3.36 -0.92
N ARG A 17 -2.25 2.55 -1.95
CA ARG A 17 -2.40 1.10 -1.82
C ARG A 17 -1.08 0.37 -1.97
N LEU A 18 -0.70 -0.38 -0.95
CA LEU A 18 0.61 -0.99 -0.83
C LEU A 18 0.53 -2.48 -0.52
N LEU A 19 1.46 -3.23 -1.12
CA LEU A 19 1.85 -4.54 -0.65
C LEU A 19 3.10 -4.38 0.21
N LEU A 20 3.05 -4.90 1.42
CA LEU A 20 4.02 -4.65 2.47
C LEU A 20 4.64 -5.96 2.96
N ARG A 21 5.87 -5.89 3.46
CA ARG A 21 6.54 -6.98 4.17
C ARG A 21 6.87 -6.53 5.59
N GLY A 22 6.47 -7.32 6.59
CA GLY A 22 6.84 -7.09 7.99
C GLY A 22 8.25 -7.57 8.31
N ALA A 23 8.79 -7.14 9.46
CA ALA A 23 10.07 -7.61 9.99
C ALA A 23 10.09 -9.12 10.28
N ASP A 24 8.92 -9.69 10.56
CA ASP A 24 8.66 -11.12 10.72
C ASP A 24 8.62 -11.90 9.39
N GLY A 25 8.76 -11.21 8.26
CA GLY A 25 8.72 -11.79 6.92
C GLY A 25 7.31 -12.08 6.38
N ARG A 26 6.26 -11.78 7.15
CA ARG A 26 4.87 -11.90 6.70
C ARG A 26 4.52 -10.79 5.72
N ILE A 27 3.47 -11.02 4.92
CA ILE A 27 3.04 -10.10 3.87
C ILE A 27 1.70 -9.49 4.25
N TYR A 28 1.58 -8.19 4.03
CA TYR A 28 0.41 -7.42 4.38
C TYR A 28 -0.07 -6.59 3.19
N VAL A 29 -1.37 -6.30 3.18
CA VAL A 29 -1.99 -5.34 2.27
C VAL A 29 -2.42 -4.12 3.06
N TRP A 30 -2.15 -2.96 2.49
CA TRP A 30 -2.64 -1.68 2.97
C TRP A 30 -3.51 -1.05 1.88
N SER A 31 -4.75 -0.72 2.22
CA SER A 31 -5.71 -0.14 1.27
C SER A 31 -5.75 1.39 1.29
N GLY A 32 -5.22 2.04 2.33
CA GLY A 32 -5.22 3.50 2.46
C GLY A 32 -6.58 4.15 2.72
N ASP A 33 -7.64 3.35 2.91
CA ASP A 33 -9.02 3.85 3.04
C ASP A 33 -9.37 4.30 4.48
N ASP A 34 -8.60 3.90 5.50
CA ASP A 34 -8.89 4.16 6.92
C ASP A 34 -7.63 4.61 7.70
N PRO A 35 -7.59 5.83 8.29
CA PRO A 35 -6.48 6.30 9.12
C PRO A 35 -6.21 5.48 10.37
N ALA A 36 -7.26 4.86 10.95
CA ALA A 36 -7.12 3.94 12.08
C ALA A 36 -6.92 2.49 11.62
N GLY A 37 -6.94 2.26 10.30
CA GLY A 37 -6.79 0.97 9.69
C GLY A 37 -5.43 0.36 9.99
N SER A 38 -5.35 -0.96 9.93
CA SER A 38 -4.10 -1.69 10.08
C SER A 38 -3.75 -2.47 8.82
N PRO A 39 -2.46 -2.63 8.48
CA PRO A 39 -2.05 -3.55 7.43
C PRO A 39 -2.61 -4.95 7.70
N ARG A 40 -3.37 -5.47 6.74
CA ARG A 40 -4.01 -6.78 6.85
C ARG A 40 -3.08 -7.87 6.35
N GLU A 41 -2.80 -8.85 7.18
CA GLU A 41 -2.00 -10.01 6.77
C GLU A 41 -2.70 -10.78 5.65
N ILE A 42 -1.93 -11.24 4.67
CA ILE A 42 -2.40 -12.10 3.60
C ILE A 42 -1.45 -13.27 3.37
N ASP A 43 -2.00 -14.35 2.81
CA ASP A 43 -1.21 -15.51 2.44
C ASP A 43 -0.17 -15.20 1.37
N ARG A 44 0.98 -15.86 1.47
CA ARG A 44 2.07 -15.73 0.48
C ARG A 44 1.65 -16.13 -0.93
N ALA A 45 0.71 -17.07 -1.08
CA ALA A 45 0.14 -17.46 -2.36
C ALA A 45 -0.67 -16.33 -2.99
N VAL A 46 -1.51 -15.65 -2.19
CA VAL A 46 -2.29 -14.48 -2.61
C VAL A 46 -1.36 -13.33 -3.01
N ALA A 47 -0.35 -13.03 -2.19
CA ALA A 47 0.65 -12.01 -2.52
C ALA A 47 1.36 -12.29 -3.85
N ARG A 48 1.69 -13.56 -4.12
CA ARG A 48 2.32 -13.97 -5.38
C ARG A 48 1.38 -13.77 -6.57
N TRP A 49 0.11 -14.13 -6.42
CA TRP A 49 -0.90 -13.90 -7.45
C TRP A 49 -1.09 -12.40 -7.73
N MET A 50 -1.19 -11.57 -6.69
CA MET A 50 -1.30 -10.11 -6.84
C MET A 50 -0.09 -9.51 -7.56
N LEU A 51 1.13 -9.94 -7.22
CA LEU A 51 2.37 -9.49 -7.84
C LEU A 51 2.54 -9.93 -9.29
N ALA A 52 1.83 -10.97 -9.73
CA ALA A 52 1.79 -11.39 -11.13
C ALA A 52 0.82 -10.53 -11.97
N GLY A 53 -0.13 -9.85 -11.30
CA GLY A 53 -1.07 -8.95 -11.95
C GLY A 53 -0.42 -7.63 -12.39
N ALA A 54 -0.93 -7.06 -13.49
CA ALA A 54 -0.42 -5.81 -14.05
C ALA A 54 -0.69 -4.58 -13.15
N ARG A 55 -1.61 -4.68 -12.18
CA ARG A 55 -2.02 -3.56 -11.31
C ARG A 55 -0.99 -3.17 -10.27
N LEU A 56 -0.06 -4.06 -9.92
CA LEU A 56 1.02 -3.76 -8.98
C LEU A 56 2.31 -3.41 -9.71
N ARG A 57 2.94 -2.31 -9.31
CA ARG A 57 4.33 -1.99 -9.65
C ARG A 57 5.22 -2.44 -8.52
N ARG A 58 6.16 -3.35 -8.82
CA ARG A 58 7.19 -3.76 -7.85
C ARG A 58 8.11 -2.58 -7.54
N ILE A 59 8.40 -2.41 -6.25
CA ILE A 59 9.39 -1.45 -5.79
C ILE A 59 10.74 -2.18 -5.79
N PRO A 60 11.75 -1.74 -6.56
CA PRO A 60 13.06 -2.37 -6.54
C PRO A 60 13.79 -2.15 -5.20
N GLY A 61 14.84 -2.91 -4.93
CA GLY A 61 15.70 -2.69 -3.76
C GLY A 61 16.73 -1.58 -4.00
N PRO A 62 17.34 -0.99 -2.94
CA PRO A 62 17.04 -1.18 -1.51
C PRO A 62 15.72 -0.50 -1.11
N ARG A 63 15.10 -0.98 -0.02
CA ARG A 63 13.79 -0.50 0.45
C ARG A 63 13.91 -0.10 1.92
N VAL A 64 13.12 0.90 2.31
CA VAL A 64 13.16 1.51 3.65
C VAL A 64 12.04 0.94 4.52
N TRP A 65 12.29 0.84 5.82
CA TRP A 65 11.29 0.51 6.83
C TRP A 65 10.51 1.75 7.21
N PHE A 66 9.17 1.62 7.23
CA PHE A 66 8.25 2.66 7.68
C PHE A 66 7.52 2.17 8.91
N HIS A 67 7.20 3.08 9.82
CA HIS A 67 6.26 2.78 10.88
C HIS A 67 4.88 2.59 10.26
N ALA A 68 4.13 1.57 10.69
CA ALA A 68 2.85 1.23 10.08
C ALA A 68 1.79 2.34 10.21
N ALA A 69 1.93 3.21 11.21
CA ALA A 69 1.05 4.38 11.39
C ALA A 69 1.32 5.52 10.38
N ASP A 70 2.47 5.50 9.68
CA ASP A 70 2.86 6.53 8.73
C ASP A 70 2.52 6.13 7.28
N LEU A 71 1.73 5.08 7.09
CA LEU A 71 1.35 4.62 5.76
C LEU A 71 0.43 5.65 5.09
N PRO A 72 0.57 5.84 3.76
CA PRO A 72 -0.17 6.85 3.03
C PRO A 72 -1.67 6.54 3.05
N LEU A 73 -2.49 7.56 3.25
CA LEU A 73 -3.93 7.46 3.12
C LEU A 73 -4.38 8.00 1.77
N ALA A 74 -5.55 7.56 1.31
CA ALA A 74 -6.19 8.18 0.16
C ALA A 74 -6.45 9.65 0.50
N ASP A 75 -5.87 10.55 -0.28
CA ASP A 75 -6.14 11.98 -0.12
C ASP A 75 -7.60 12.24 -0.52
N ALA A 76 -8.42 12.80 0.38
CA ALA A 76 -9.76 13.27 0.03
C ALA A 76 -9.74 14.41 -1.04
N ALA A 77 -8.53 14.90 -1.37
CA ALA A 77 -8.27 16.01 -2.29
C ALA A 77 -8.43 15.69 -3.79
N ALA A 78 -8.86 14.48 -4.17
CA ALA A 78 -9.32 14.21 -5.54
C ALA A 78 -10.70 14.86 -5.86
N THR A 79 -11.34 15.52 -4.89
CA THR A 79 -12.64 16.20 -5.09
C THR A 79 -12.49 17.63 -5.63
N VAL A 80 -11.27 18.20 -5.73
CA VAL A 80 -11.06 19.58 -6.25
C VAL A 80 -10.31 19.55 -7.58
N SER A 81 -10.91 18.92 -8.59
CA SER A 81 -10.54 19.13 -10.00
C SER A 81 -11.76 18.86 -10.86
N GLY A 82 -12.65 19.86 -10.94
CA GLY A 82 -13.84 19.75 -11.76
C GLY A 82 -14.94 20.79 -11.55
N ASP A 83 -14.64 22.01 -11.12
CA ASP A 83 -15.55 23.15 -11.37
C ASP A 83 -14.74 24.42 -11.61
N GLY A 84 -14.02 24.39 -12.73
CA GLY A 84 -13.50 25.58 -13.41
C GLY A 84 -14.22 25.69 -14.75
N ALA A 85 -15.53 25.90 -14.71
CA ALA A 85 -16.34 26.08 -15.91
C ALA A 85 -17.49 27.06 -15.69
N ARG A 86 -17.16 28.35 -15.61
CA ARG A 86 -17.66 29.45 -16.47
C ARG A 86 -17.41 30.81 -15.86
#